data_AF-A0AAW1MIW9-F1
#
_entry.id   AF-A0AAW1MIW9-F1
#
_cell.length_a   1.000
_cell.length_b   1.000
_cell.length_c   1.000
_cell.angle_alpha   90.00
_cell.angle_beta   90.00
_cell.angle_gamma   90.00
#
_symmetry.space_group_name_H-M   'P 1'
#
loop_
_entity.id
_entity.type
_entity.pdbx_description
1 polymer ?
#
loop_
_entity_poly.entity_id
_entity_poly.type
_entity_poly.pdbx_seq_one_letter_code
_entity_poly.pdbx_strand_id
1 'polypeptide(L)'
;MNDDKKTYSFVTNPRRLFTCRQEAREIIKNGVNASEDDAVIFAGQGCTGAIRKLISALDLKDPPIVFTSTSEHQDNLQIWEEIGAKVSVID
;
A
#
# COMPACT_ATOMS: atom_id res chain seq x y z
N MET A 1 24.10 -20.28 -35.97
CA MET A 1 22.72 -20.57 -35.54
C MET A 1 22.78 -21.38 -34.25
N ASN A 2 22.86 -20.70 -33.11
CA ASN A 2 22.47 -21.20 -31.77
C ASN A 2 22.78 -20.07 -30.79
N ASP A 3 21.96 -19.04 -30.89
CA ASP A 3 21.95 -17.89 -30.01
C ASP A 3 20.53 -17.75 -29.47
N ASP A 4 20.05 -18.80 -28.80
CA ASP A 4 18.72 -18.85 -28.20
C ASP A 4 18.82 -19.61 -26.87
N LYS A 5 18.27 -19.02 -25.80
CA LYS A 5 18.01 -19.57 -24.44
C LYS A 5 18.80 -19.00 -23.24
N LYS A 6 19.34 -17.78 -23.29
CA LYS A 6 19.85 -17.07 -22.08
C LYS A 6 19.04 -15.84 -21.61
N THR A 7 17.81 -15.64 -22.08
CA THR A 7 17.17 -14.30 -21.93
C THR A 7 15.95 -14.23 -20.98
N TYR A 8 15.46 -15.30 -20.34
CA TYR A 8 14.19 -15.19 -19.57
C TYR A 8 14.14 -15.80 -18.16
N SER A 9 15.26 -16.17 -17.53
CA SER A 9 15.24 -16.69 -16.14
C SER A 9 15.30 -15.62 -15.04
N PHE A 10 15.39 -14.33 -15.41
CA PHE A 10 15.49 -13.22 -14.45
C PHE A 10 14.18 -12.85 -13.76
N VAL A 11 13.02 -13.21 -14.33
CA VAL A 11 11.73 -12.61 -13.95
C VAL A 11 10.98 -13.38 -12.85
N THR A 12 11.31 -14.65 -12.57
CA THR A 12 10.46 -15.48 -11.68
C THR A 12 11.23 -16.37 -10.70
N ASN A 13 12.44 -16.00 -10.27
CA ASN A 13 13.07 -16.70 -9.15
C ASN A 13 12.45 -16.24 -7.81
N PRO A 14 11.69 -17.09 -7.09
CA PRO A 14 10.97 -16.69 -5.88
C PRO A 14 11.90 -16.24 -4.76
N ARG A 15 13.12 -16.80 -4.68
CA ARG A 15 14.11 -16.36 -3.69
C ARG A 15 14.60 -14.94 -3.96
N ARG A 16 14.86 -14.60 -5.22
CA ARG A 16 15.26 -13.22 -5.59
C ARG A 16 14.13 -12.22 -5.34
N LEU A 17 12.89 -12.59 -5.64
CA LEU A 17 11.71 -11.76 -5.37
C LEU A 17 11.52 -11.53 -3.87
N PHE A 18 11.72 -12.57 -3.04
CA PHE A 18 11.71 -12.43 -1.59
C PHE A 18 12.80 -11.47 -1.11
N THR A 19 14.06 -11.68 -1.52
CA THR A 19 15.19 -10.81 -1.14
C THR A 19 14.94 -9.36 -1.55
N CYS A 20 14.54 -9.10 -2.80
CA CYS A 20 14.25 -7.76 -3.29
C CYS A 20 13.13 -7.08 -2.49
N ARG A 21 12.06 -7.82 -2.14
CA ARG A 21 10.99 -7.29 -1.29
C ARG A 21 11.44 -6.96 0.12
N GLN A 22 12.29 -7.79 0.72
CA GLN A 22 12.83 -7.52 2.05
C GLN A 22 13.75 -6.30 2.03
N GLU A 23 14.68 -6.21 1.07
CA GLU A 23 15.56 -5.04 0.89
C GLU A 23 14.75 -3.75 0.69
N ALA A 24 13.71 -3.80 -0.17
CA ALA A 24 12.84 -2.65 -0.39
C ALA A 24 12.12 -2.20 0.90
N ARG A 25 11.73 -3.13 1.78
CA ARG A 25 11.11 -2.78 3.07
C ARG A 25 12.07 -2.02 3.96
N GLU A 26 13.31 -2.48 4.09
CA GLU A 26 14.33 -1.82 4.90
C GLU A 26 14.64 -0.42 4.38
N ILE A 27 14.78 -0.26 3.06
CA ILE A 27 15.00 1.05 2.43
C ILE A 27 13.84 2.01 2.75
N ILE A 28 12.59 1.55 2.60
CA ILE A 28 11.41 2.37 2.89
C ILE A 28 11.34 2.73 4.38
N LYS A 29 11.54 1.77 5.29
CA LYS A 29 11.55 2.01 6.74
C LYS A 29 12.54 3.11 7.11
N ASN A 30 13.77 2.99 6.62
CA ASN A 30 14.82 3.98 6.85
C ASN A 30 14.45 5.35 6.27
N GLY A 31 13.86 5.37 5.07
CA GLY A 31 13.47 6.61 4.39
C GLY A 31 12.37 7.41 5.12
N VAL A 32 11.55 6.76 5.95
CA VAL A 32 10.47 7.40 6.71
C VAL A 32 10.72 7.41 8.22
N ASN A 33 11.92 7.03 8.68
CA ASN A 33 12.28 6.89 10.10
C ASN A 33 11.32 5.97 10.89
N ALA A 34 10.87 4.88 10.26
CA ALA A 34 10.03 3.88 10.92
C ALA A 34 10.82 3.09 11.98
N SER A 35 10.15 2.74 13.07
CA SER A 35 10.70 1.95 14.16
C SER A 35 10.60 0.44 13.91
N GLU A 36 11.07 -0.36 14.87
CA GLU A 36 10.90 -1.82 14.85
C GLU A 36 9.43 -2.23 14.99
N ASP A 37 8.62 -1.42 15.69
CA ASP A 37 7.18 -1.66 15.90
C ASP A 37 6.34 -1.35 14.66
N ASP A 38 6.90 -0.64 13.67
CA ASP A 38 6.22 -0.28 12.44
C ASP A 38 6.34 -1.36 11.36
N ALA A 39 5.29 -1.53 10.56
CA ALA A 39 5.27 -2.48 9.44
C ALA A 39 5.12 -1.76 8.10
N VAL A 40 5.96 -2.11 7.12
CA VAL A 40 5.77 -1.69 5.72
C VAL A 40 4.83 -2.68 5.05
N ILE A 41 3.76 -2.21 4.40
CA ILE A 41 2.78 -3.05 3.70
C ILE A 41 2.72 -2.63 2.22
N PHE A 42 3.02 -3.55 1.32
CA PHE A 42 2.88 -3.29 -0.13
C PHE A 42 1.41 -3.38 -0.54
N ALA A 43 0.81 -2.23 -0.87
CA ALA A 43 -0.61 -2.11 -1.18
C ALA A 43 -1.00 -2.52 -2.62
N GLY A 44 -0.07 -2.43 -3.57
CA GLY A 44 -0.29 -2.77 -4.98
C GLY A 44 -0.89 -1.63 -5.79
N GLN A 45 -2.17 -1.31 -5.56
CA GLN A 45 -2.95 -0.31 -6.34
C GLN A 45 -2.82 1.13 -5.81
N GLY A 46 -1.59 1.57 -5.50
CA GLY A 46 -1.33 2.91 -4.96
C GLY A 46 -2.10 3.22 -3.66
N CYS A 47 -2.51 4.49 -3.50
CA CYS A 47 -3.20 4.97 -2.30
C CYS A 47 -4.59 4.33 -2.13
N THR A 48 -5.34 4.15 -3.21
CA THR A 48 -6.64 3.46 -3.21
C THR A 48 -6.52 2.05 -2.63
N GLY A 49 -5.52 1.29 -3.08
CA GLY A 49 -5.25 -0.05 -2.55
C GLY A 49 -4.83 -0.02 -1.07
N ALA A 50 -4.09 1.01 -0.66
CA ALA A 50 -3.66 1.17 0.73
C ALA A 50 -4.84 1.46 1.67
N ILE A 51 -5.73 2.37 1.29
CA ILE A 51 -6.93 2.72 2.06
C ILE A 51 -7.86 1.50 2.18
N ARG A 52 -8.10 0.76 1.09
CA ARG A 52 -8.92 -0.46 1.15
C ARG A 52 -8.33 -1.53 2.07
N LYS A 53 -7.00 -1.71 2.05
CA LYS A 53 -6.33 -2.63 2.99
C LYS A 53 -6.44 -2.14 4.43
N LEU A 54 -6.31 -0.84 4.68
CA LEU A 54 -6.47 -0.25 6.00
C LEU A 54 -7.88 -0.50 6.54
N ILE A 55 -8.92 -0.18 5.76
CA ILE A 55 -10.32 -0.44 6.12
C ILE A 55 -10.53 -1.92 6.47
N SER A 56 -10.01 -2.83 5.64
CA SER A 56 -10.13 -4.27 5.89
C SER A 56 -9.39 -4.73 7.15
N ALA A 57 -8.25 -4.11 7.48
CA ALA A 57 -7.46 -4.45 8.66
C ALA A 57 -8.07 -3.92 9.96
N LEU A 58 -8.83 -2.82 9.89
CA LEU A 58 -9.51 -2.23 11.05
C LEU A 58 -10.75 -3.02 11.50
N ASP A 59 -11.31 -3.87 10.63
CA ASP A 59 -12.50 -4.71 10.92
C ASP A 59 -13.65 -3.93 11.57
N LEU A 60 -13.96 -2.78 10.98
CA LEU A 60 -14.96 -1.84 11.51
C LEU A 60 -16.37 -2.44 11.44
N LYS A 61 -17.07 -2.45 12.57
CA LYS A 61 -18.47 -2.92 12.66
C LYS A 61 -19.48 -1.88 12.22
N ASP A 62 -19.16 -0.61 12.48
CA ASP A 62 -19.99 0.54 12.17
C ASP A 62 -19.22 1.50 11.26
N PRO A 63 -19.90 2.26 10.38
CA PRO A 63 -19.24 3.23 9.52
C PRO A 63 -18.50 4.31 10.33
N PRO A 64 -17.21 4.59 10.02
CA PRO A 64 -16.41 5.54 10.78
C PRO A 64 -16.75 6.99 10.43
N ILE A 65 -16.26 7.93 11.25
CA ILE A 65 -16.12 9.34 10.88
C ILE A 65 -14.67 9.56 10.46
N VAL A 66 -14.46 10.12 9.26
CA VAL A 66 -13.13 10.34 8.68
C VAL A 66 -12.87 11.83 8.59
N PHE A 67 -11.85 12.30 9.30
CA PHE A 67 -11.40 13.68 9.23
C PHE A 67 -10.30 13.82 8.19
N THR A 68 -10.40 14.82 7.33
CA THR A 68 -9.49 15.03 6.20
C THR A 68 -9.18 16.50 5.97
N SER A 69 -8.14 16.81 5.21
CA SER A 69 -7.83 18.16 4.75
C SER A 69 -8.42 18.43 3.36
N THR A 70 -8.44 19.70 2.94
CA THR A 70 -8.88 20.11 1.59
C THR A 70 -7.98 19.62 0.45
N SER A 71 -6.80 19.07 0.76
CA SER A 71 -5.80 18.67 -0.25
C SER A 71 -5.87 17.19 -0.65
N GLU A 72 -6.75 16.40 -0.06
CA GLU A 72 -6.88 14.98 -0.42
C GLU A 72 -7.47 14.78 -1.82
N HIS A 73 -6.96 13.77 -2.53
CA HIS A 73 -7.48 13.41 -3.84
C HIS A 73 -8.88 12.78 -3.71
N GLN A 74 -9.80 13.17 -4.59
CA GLN A 74 -11.20 12.72 -4.54
C GLN A 74 -11.34 11.18 -4.49
N ASP A 75 -10.56 10.46 -5.29
CA ASP A 75 -10.59 8.98 -5.31
C ASP A 75 -10.29 8.35 -3.95
N ASN A 76 -9.49 9.00 -3.08
CA ASN A 76 -9.20 8.50 -1.75
C ASN A 76 -10.39 8.69 -0.81
N LEU A 77 -11.12 9.79 -0.97
CA LEU A 77 -12.30 10.13 -0.15
C LEU A 77 -13.49 9.24 -0.50
N GLN A 78 -13.70 8.98 -1.79
CA GLN A 78 -14.81 8.17 -2.28
C GLN A 78 -14.80 6.75 -1.68
N ILE A 79 -13.64 6.18 -1.39
CA ILE A 79 -13.52 4.84 -0.79
C ILE A 79 -14.14 4.81 0.63
N TRP A 80 -13.99 5.89 1.39
CA TRP A 80 -14.60 6.01 2.71
C TRP A 80 -16.11 6.19 2.61
N GLU A 81 -16.57 6.99 1.66
CA GLU A 81 -18.00 7.19 1.40
C GLU A 81 -18.69 5.91 0.93
N GLU A 82 -18.01 5.08 0.11
CA GLU A 82 -18.48 3.77 -0.36
C GLU A 82 -18.83 2.81 0.79
N ILE A 83 -18.16 2.93 1.94
CA ILE A 83 -18.45 2.12 3.14
C ILE A 83 -19.40 2.83 4.12
N GLY A 84 -20.00 3.94 3.71
CA GLY A 84 -20.94 4.73 4.52
C GLY A 84 -20.28 5.64 5.56
N ALA A 85 -18.97 5.87 5.47
CA ALA A 85 -18.27 6.74 6.42
C ALA A 85 -18.72 8.19 6.25
N LYS A 86 -18.78 8.93 7.36
CA LYS A 86 -18.99 10.39 7.31
C LYS A 86 -17.65 11.09 7.17
N VAL A 87 -17.39 11.66 6.00
CA VAL A 87 -16.17 12.44 5.75
C VAL A 87 -16.38 13.89 6.17
N SER A 88 -15.47 14.45 6.97
CA SER A 88 -15.48 15.83 7.43
C SER A 88 -14.15 16.50 7.13
N VAL A 89 -14.18 17.51 6.27
CA VAL A 89 -13.00 18.30 5.93
C VAL A 89 -12.74 19.32 7.05
N ILE A 90 -11.49 19.40 7.51
CA ILE A 90 -11.01 20.35 8.51
C ILE A 90 -9.94 21.23 7.84
N ASP A 91 -10.05 22.55 8.06
CA ASP A 91 -9.09 23.57 7.65
C ASP A 91 -8.10 23.92 8.77
#